data_AF-A0A1W9P2S0-F1
#
_entry.id   AF-A0A1W9P2S0-F1
#
_cell.length_a   1.000
_cell.length_b   1.000
_cell.length_c   1.000
_cell.angle_alpha   90.00
_cell.angle_beta   90.00
_cell.angle_gamma   90.00
#
_symmetry.space_group_name_H-M   'P 1'
#
loop_
_entity.id
_entity.type
_entity.pdbx_description
1 polymer ?
#
loop_
_entity_poly.entity_id
_entity_poly.type
_entity_poly.pdbx_seq_one_letter_code
_entity_poly.pdbx_strand_id
1 'polypeptide(L)' 'KEETNLELKNLKQFHVYSDPNRDPRGHTVSVVFTADGVGKPHASDDAKEIKLFYPHNIPEQLAFDHRKILTDYFKSIKSL' A
#
# COMPACT_ATOMS: atom_id res chain seq x y z
N LYS A 1 12.41 -0.23 3.67
CA LYS A 1 13.68 -0.07 2.93
C LYS A 1 13.58 -0.65 1.52
N GLU A 2 13.18 -1.90 1.30
CA GLU A 2 13.01 -2.40 -0.09
C GLU A 2 11.87 -1.75 -0.88
N GLU A 3 11.97 -1.84 -2.20
CA GLU A 3 11.22 -1.17 -3.29
C GLU A 3 11.29 0.36 -3.36
N THR A 4 11.44 1.04 -2.22
CA THR A 4 11.28 2.52 -2.14
C THR A 4 12.47 3.29 -1.57
N ASN A 5 13.42 2.60 -0.93
CA ASN A 5 14.55 3.16 -0.19
C ASN A 5 14.18 4.13 0.95
N LEU A 6 12.91 4.16 1.38
CA LEU A 6 12.46 4.99 2.49
C LEU A 6 12.76 4.35 3.86
N GLU A 7 13.10 5.19 4.82
CA GLU A 7 13.03 4.86 6.25
C GLU A 7 11.56 4.90 6.67
N LEU A 8 11.11 3.91 7.43
CA LEU A 8 9.73 3.83 7.92
C LEU A 8 9.68 4.20 9.40
N LYS A 9 8.85 5.19 9.74
CA LYS A 9 8.52 5.58 11.12
C LYS A 9 7.05 5.29 11.40
N ASN A 10 6.69 5.19 12.68
CA ASN A 10 5.31 4.94 13.12
C ASN A 10 4.66 3.72 12.44
N LEU A 11 5.45 2.67 12.17
CA LEU A 11 4.99 1.45 11.53
C LEU A 11 3.93 0.76 12.40
N LYS A 12 2.74 0.55 11.84
CA LYS A 12 1.62 -0.12 12.52
C LYS A 12 0.97 -1.12 11.58
N GLN A 13 0.61 -2.28 12.12
CA GLN A 13 -0.27 -3.20 11.40
C GLN A 13 -1.64 -2.54 11.25
N PHE A 14 -2.19 -2.56 10.05
CA PHE A 14 -3.49 -2.00 9.74
C PHE A 14 -4.57 -3.07 9.65
N HIS A 15 -4.47 -3.98 8.68
CA HIS A 15 -5.50 -4.99 8.46
C HIS A 15 -4.97 -6.22 7.72
N VAL A 16 -5.70 -7.33 7.81
CA VAL A 16 -5.41 -8.57 7.08
C VAL A 16 -6.50 -8.79 6.03
N TYR A 17 -6.09 -8.99 4.77
CA TYR A 17 -6.98 -9.27 3.66
C TYR A 17 -6.74 -10.69 3.17
N SER A 18 -7.75 -11.55 3.30
CA SER A 18 -7.64 -13.01 3.08
C SER A 18 -8.73 -13.58 2.17
N ASP A 19 -9.44 -12.73 1.42
CA ASP A 19 -10.43 -13.16 0.42
C ASP A 19 -9.78 -14.18 -0.55
N PRO A 20 -10.31 -15.41 -0.70
CA PRO A 20 -9.73 -16.43 -1.56
C PRO A 20 -9.56 -16.00 -3.03
N ASN A 21 -10.34 -15.03 -3.49
CA ASN A 21 -10.35 -14.59 -4.89
C ASN A 21 -9.51 -13.33 -5.14
N ARG A 22 -8.81 -12.78 -4.13
CA ARG A 22 -8.08 -11.51 -4.27
C ARG A 22 -6.87 -11.58 -5.20
N ASP A 23 -6.34 -12.79 -5.39
CA ASP A 23 -5.25 -13.05 -6.33
C ASP A 23 -5.66 -14.19 -7.27
N PRO A 24 -5.69 -13.96 -8.59
CA PRO A 24 -6.09 -14.99 -9.55
C PRO A 24 -5.13 -16.18 -9.62
N ARG A 25 -3.92 -16.06 -9.04
CA ARG A 25 -2.91 -17.13 -9.03
C ARG A 25 -3.15 -18.18 -7.96
N GLY A 26 -3.97 -17.89 -6.95
CA GLY A 26 -4.28 -18.79 -5.84
C GLY A 26 -4.59 -18.05 -4.54
N HIS A 27 -5.01 -18.80 -3.51
CA HIS A 27 -5.38 -18.21 -2.22
C HIS A 27 -4.18 -17.53 -1.56
N THR A 28 -4.21 -16.20 -1.54
CA THR A 28 -3.13 -15.35 -1.04
C THR A 28 -3.65 -14.46 0.09
N VAL A 29 -2.87 -14.32 1.17
CA VAL A 29 -3.19 -13.42 2.29
C VAL A 29 -2.22 -12.25 2.29
N SER A 30 -2.74 -11.02 2.42
CA SER A 30 -1.93 -9.82 2.62
C SER A 30 -2.13 -9.25 4.02
N VAL A 31 -1.03 -9.06 4.74
CA VAL A 31 -0.99 -8.30 5.99
C VAL A 31 -0.50 -6.88 5.65
N VAL A 32 -1.38 -5.90 5.81
CA VAL A 32 -1.12 -4.50 5.42
C VAL A 32 -0.66 -3.69 6.61
N PHE A 33 0.34 -2.85 6.40
CA PHE A 33 0.89 -1.92 7.37
C PHE A 33 0.78 -0.48 6.88
N THR A 34 0.75 0.46 7.81
CA THR A 34 0.88 1.91 7.56
C THR A 34 2.16 2.42 8.23
N ALA A 35 2.82 3.39 7.61
CA ALA A 35 4.00 4.04 8.15
C ALA A 35 4.18 5.43 7.56
N ASP A 36 4.95 6.27 8.26
CA ASP A 36 5.48 7.51 7.73
C ASP A 36 6.80 7.22 7.00
N GLY A 37 6.84 7.50 5.69
CA GLY A 37 8.04 7.36 4.88
C GLY A 37 8.93 8.60 4.98
N VAL A 38 10.19 8.43 5.40
CA VAL A 38 11.17 9.51 5.52
C VAL A 38 12.30 9.28 4.53
N GLY A 39 12.65 10.33 3.79
CA GLY A 39 13.72 10.33 2.79
C GLY A 39 13.23 10.68 1.39
N LYS A 40 14.09 10.45 0.39
CA LYS A 40 13.73 10.59 -1.03
C LYS A 40 13.41 9.21 -1.60
N PRO A 41 12.21 8.99 -2.16
CA PRO A 41 11.85 7.70 -2.74
C PRO A 41 12.73 7.40 -3.95
N HIS A 42 13.22 6.16 -4.03
CA HIS A 42 13.92 5.62 -5.18
C HIS A 42 13.40 4.22 -5.46
N ALA A 43 13.01 3.96 -6.71
CA ALA A 43 12.61 2.63 -7.16
C ALA A 43 13.82 1.70 -7.04
N SER A 44 13.59 0.47 -6.58
CA SER A 44 14.62 -0.52 -6.34
C SER A 44 14.09 -1.90 -6.72
N ASP A 45 14.98 -2.84 -6.99
CA ASP A 45 14.72 -4.27 -7.23
C ASP A 45 13.62 -4.55 -8.27
N ASP A 46 12.36 -4.80 -7.85
CA ASP A 46 11.26 -5.14 -8.75
C ASP A 46 10.47 -3.93 -9.28
N ALA A 47 10.65 -2.74 -8.70
CA ALA A 47 10.00 -1.52 -9.15
C ALA A 47 10.76 -0.84 -10.30
N LYS A 48 10.09 -0.73 -11.46
CA LYS A 48 10.58 0.08 -12.59
C LYS A 48 10.39 1.59 -12.38
N GLU A 49 9.41 1.98 -11.58
CA GLU A 49 9.04 3.37 -11.35
C GLU A 49 8.50 3.56 -9.92
N ILE A 50 8.79 4.73 -9.33
CA ILE A 50 8.24 5.15 -8.05
C ILE A 50 7.66 6.56 -8.15
N LYS A 51 6.47 6.76 -7.59
CA LYS A 51 5.77 8.05 -7.55
C LYS A 51 5.07 8.25 -6.22
N LEU A 52 4.97 9.50 -5.79
CA LEU A 52 4.17 9.90 -4.64
C LEU A 52 2.80 10.37 -5.13
N PHE A 53 1.76 9.91 -4.45
CA PHE A 53 0.37 10.24 -4.78
C PHE A 53 -0.32 10.87 -3.57
N TYR A 54 -1.09 11.92 -3.85
CA TYR A 54 -2.10 12.44 -2.95
C TYR A 54 -3.39 11.61 -3.08
N PRO A 55 -4.27 11.61 -2.07
CA PRO A 55 -5.52 10.84 -2.11
C PRO A 55 -6.40 11.11 -3.34
N HIS A 56 -6.34 12.32 -3.91
CA HIS A 56 -7.13 12.75 -5.07
C HIS A 56 -6.48 12.46 -6.43
N ASN A 57 -5.26 11.92 -6.48
CA ASN A 57 -4.53 11.69 -7.74
C ASN A 57 -4.00 10.25 -7.90
N ILE A 58 -4.55 9.30 -7.14
CA ILE A 58 -4.19 7.89 -7.23
C ILE A 58 -4.70 7.32 -8.57
N PRO A 59 -3.87 6.58 -9.34
CA PRO A 59 -4.30 5.96 -10.60
C PRO A 59 -5.51 5.06 -10.41
N GLU A 60 -6.46 5.04 -11.36
CA GLU A 60 -7.68 4.24 -11.24
C GLU A 60 -7.40 2.73 -11.20
N GLN A 61 -6.51 2.28 -12.09
CA GLN A 61 -6.08 0.89 -12.16
C GLN A 61 -4.98 0.64 -11.14
N LEU A 62 -5.27 -0.22 -10.16
CA LEU A 62 -4.31 -0.68 -9.17
C LEU A 62 -4.27 -2.21 -9.20
N ALA A 63 -3.13 -2.77 -8.81
CA ALA A 63 -2.97 -4.21 -8.72
C ALA A 63 -3.91 -4.80 -7.64
N PHE A 64 -4.44 -5.99 -7.94
CA PHE A 64 -5.25 -6.78 -7.02
C PHE A 64 -6.39 -5.95 -6.39
N ASP A 65 -6.54 -6.03 -5.08
CA ASP A 65 -7.53 -5.33 -4.28
C ASP A 65 -6.99 -4.04 -3.63
N HIS A 66 -5.88 -3.48 -4.11
CA HIS A 66 -5.24 -2.30 -3.48
C HIS A 66 -6.16 -1.07 -3.41
N ARG A 67 -7.12 -0.94 -4.34
CA ARG A 67 -8.16 0.11 -4.27
C ARG A 67 -9.02 0.00 -3.02
N LYS A 68 -9.40 -1.24 -2.64
CA LYS A 68 -10.16 -1.51 -1.41
C LYS A 68 -9.33 -1.15 -0.19
N ILE A 69 -8.08 -1.61 -0.15
CA ILE A 69 -7.12 -1.33 0.94
C ILE A 69 -6.98 0.19 1.19
N LEU A 70 -6.76 0.97 0.13
CA LEU A 70 -6.64 2.43 0.23
C LEU A 70 -7.95 3.10 0.67
N THR A 71 -9.09 2.61 0.17
CA THR A 71 -10.41 3.14 0.56
C THR A 71 -10.66 2.92 2.05
N ASP A 72 -10.33 1.75 2.56
CA ASP A 72 -10.49 1.41 3.98
C ASP A 72 -9.53 2.23 4.85
N TYR A 73 -8.29 2.44 4.39
CA TYR A 73 -7.34 3.35 5.05
C TYR A 73 -7.85 4.80 5.10
N PHE A 74 -8.37 5.35 4.01
CA PHE A 74 -8.89 6.72 4.04
C PHE A 74 -10.12 6.89 4.92
N LYS A 75 -10.97 5.87 5.03
CA LYS A 75 -12.10 5.87 5.97
C LYS A 75 -11.63 5.86 7.42
N SER A 76 -10.58 5.10 7.73
CA SER A 76 -10.07 4.98 9.11
C SER A 76 -9.47 6.30 9.62
N ILE A 77 -8.84 7.10 8.75
CA ILE A 77 -8.26 8.40 9.14
C ILE A 77 -9.25 9.58 9.08
N LYS A 78 -10.38 9.45 8.35
CA LYS A 78 -11.45 10.46 8.31
C LYS A 78 -12.43 10.39 9.48
N SER A 79 -12.37 9.33 10.28
CA SER A 79 -13.24 9.14 11.44
C SER A 79 -12.66 9.73 12.74
N LEU A 80 -11.71 10.66 12.60
CA LEU A 80 -11.14 11.52 13.65
C LEU A 80 -11.47 12.98 13.32
#